data_AF-A0A7R9ZM30-F1
#
_entry.id   AF-A0A7R9ZM30-F1
#
_cell.length_a   1.000
_cell.length_b   1.000
_cell.length_c   1.000
_cell.angle_alpha   90.00
_cell.angle_beta   90.00
_cell.angle_gamma   90.00
#
_symmetry.space_group_name_H-M   'P 1'
#
loop_
_entity.id
_entity.type
_entity.pdbx_description
1 polymer ?
#
loop_
_entity_poly.entity_id
_entity_poly.type
_entity_poly.pdbx_seq_one_letter_code
_entity_poly.pdbx_strand_id
1 'polypeptide(L)'
;SHPRSVSPSDVPSASPSTNPTASPAPSTSPTMPVGDSIFIGWFPPKGLRHCEGDCNLDGDCADGLVCFRRRRGERIPGCTNDPILPRGADFCVRKEEHSLSMDEL
;
A
#
# COMPACT_ATOMS: atom_id res chain seq x y z
N SER A 1 -0.42 69.60 -6.24
CA SER A 1 0.43 68.54 -6.83
C SER A 1 1.28 67.89 -5.75
N HIS A 2 1.36 66.56 -5.78
CA HIS A 2 2.18 65.62 -4.96
C HIS A 2 1.62 65.21 -3.58
N PRO A 3 1.84 63.95 -3.14
CA PRO A 3 2.02 62.70 -3.90
C PRO A 3 1.12 61.55 -3.38
N ARG A 4 0.85 60.57 -4.25
CA ARG A 4 0.27 59.27 -3.85
C ARG A 4 1.35 58.49 -3.10
N SER A 5 1.22 58.36 -1.78
CA SER A 5 2.07 57.44 -1.00
C SER A 5 1.58 56.01 -1.18
N VAL A 6 2.47 55.21 -1.77
CA VAL A 6 2.38 53.76 -1.87
C VAL A 6 2.65 53.18 -0.48
N SER A 7 1.74 52.38 0.06
CA SER A 7 2.02 51.55 1.25
C SER A 7 2.58 50.21 0.78
N PRO A 8 3.79 49.81 1.17
CA PRO A 8 4.31 48.47 0.92
C PRO A 8 3.56 47.44 1.78
N SER A 9 3.21 46.30 1.18
CA SER A 9 2.64 45.14 1.86
C SER A 9 3.74 44.40 2.62
N ASP A 10 4.13 44.94 3.77
CA ASP A 10 5.04 44.27 4.70
C ASP A 10 4.23 43.45 5.71
N VAL A 11 3.94 42.20 5.36
CA VAL A 11 3.80 41.13 6.34
C VAL A 11 4.68 39.96 5.91
N PRO A 12 5.87 39.80 6.50
CA PRO A 12 6.62 38.56 6.40
C PRO A 12 5.80 37.46 7.08
N SER A 13 5.46 36.41 6.34
CA SER A 13 4.85 35.20 6.90
C SER A 13 5.92 34.46 7.72
N ALA A 14 6.04 34.87 8.98
CA ALA A 14 6.89 34.22 9.96
C ALA A 14 6.25 32.91 10.41
N SER A 15 6.67 31.79 9.84
CA SER A 15 7.45 30.77 10.57
C SER A 15 7.43 29.41 9.83
N PRO A 16 8.58 28.73 9.72
CA PRO A 16 8.64 27.36 9.21
C PRO A 16 7.95 26.40 10.17
N SER A 17 7.19 25.44 9.65
CA SER A 17 6.66 24.33 10.44
C SER A 17 7.82 23.39 10.82
N THR A 18 8.47 23.68 11.95
CA THR A 18 9.33 22.71 12.62
C THR A 18 8.43 21.72 13.35
N ASN A 19 7.89 20.76 12.62
CA ASN A 19 7.37 19.54 13.24
C ASN A 19 8.38 18.41 12.98
N PRO A 20 9.44 18.24 13.79
CA PRO A 20 10.04 16.93 13.90
C PRO A 20 9.11 16.06 14.75
N THR A 21 9.17 14.74 14.55
CA THR A 21 8.49 13.65 15.30
C THR A 21 7.22 13.14 14.60
N ALA A 22 7.19 11.98 13.95
CA ALA A 22 8.14 10.87 13.92
C ALA A 22 8.10 10.20 12.52
N SER A 23 9.27 10.04 11.92
CA SER A 23 9.50 8.93 10.98
C SER A 23 9.29 7.62 11.75
N PRO A 24 8.84 6.54 11.09
CA PRO A 24 8.06 5.48 11.73
C PRO A 24 8.83 4.90 12.91
N ALA A 25 8.10 4.57 14.00
CA ALA A 25 8.64 3.63 14.96
C ALA A 25 9.26 2.46 14.16
N PRO A 26 10.46 1.95 14.50
CA PRO A 26 10.88 0.67 13.97
C PRO A 26 9.82 -0.33 14.42
N SER A 27 8.87 -0.62 13.54
CA SER A 27 7.95 -1.71 13.77
C SER A 27 8.84 -2.92 13.88
N THR A 28 8.90 -3.50 15.07
CA THR A 28 9.49 -4.81 15.31
C THR A 28 8.75 -5.91 14.54
N SER A 29 7.80 -5.56 13.65
CA SER A 29 7.40 -6.44 12.57
C SER A 29 8.63 -6.85 11.77
N PRO A 30 8.87 -8.15 11.60
CA PRO A 30 9.92 -8.62 10.71
C PRO A 30 9.72 -7.91 9.37
N THR A 31 10.75 -7.23 8.87
CA THR A 31 10.76 -6.70 7.51
C THR A 31 10.78 -7.91 6.57
N MET A 32 9.62 -8.51 6.38
CA MET A 32 9.44 -9.61 5.46
C MET A 32 9.68 -9.05 4.06
N PRO A 33 10.35 -9.83 3.18
CA PRO A 33 10.66 -9.35 1.83
C PRO A 33 9.35 -9.02 1.11
N VAL A 34 9.25 -7.76 0.68
CA VAL A 34 8.15 -7.30 -0.18
C VAL A 34 8.34 -7.98 -1.53
N GLY A 35 7.33 -8.72 -1.98
CA GLY A 35 7.35 -9.35 -3.31
C GLY A 35 6.69 -8.45 -4.35
N ASP A 36 7.07 -8.60 -5.62
CA ASP A 36 6.41 -7.88 -6.70
C ASP A 36 5.09 -8.54 -7.06
N SER A 37 4.02 -7.76 -7.16
CA SER A 37 2.71 -8.29 -7.55
C SER A 37 2.67 -8.60 -9.04
N ILE A 38 2.45 -9.87 -9.37
CA ILE A 38 2.44 -10.37 -10.74
C ILE A 38 1.08 -10.98 -11.03
N PHE A 39 0.44 -10.48 -12.09
CA PHE A 39 -0.80 -11.05 -12.61
C PHE A 39 -0.48 -12.16 -13.62
N ILE A 40 -0.67 -13.42 -13.24
CA ILE A 40 -0.38 -14.59 -14.08
C ILE A 40 -1.49 -14.81 -15.13
N GLY A 41 -2.74 -14.45 -14.81
CA GLY A 41 -3.91 -14.55 -15.70
C GLY A 41 -5.20 -14.86 -14.95
N TRP A 42 -6.36 -14.80 -15.63
CA TRP A 42 -7.70 -15.11 -15.07
C TRP A 42 -7.97 -16.59 -14.79
N PHE A 43 -7.13 -17.49 -15.31
CA PHE A 43 -7.22 -18.93 -15.04
C PHE A 43 -5.82 -19.49 -14.78
N PRO A 44 -5.17 -19.08 -13.67
CA PRO A 44 -3.82 -19.50 -13.38
C PRO A 44 -3.78 -20.96 -12.90
N PRO A 45 -2.61 -21.63 -12.98
CA PRO A 45 -2.41 -22.89 -12.30
C PRO A 45 -2.49 -22.72 -10.77
N LYS A 46 -2.75 -23.82 -10.06
CA LYS A 46 -2.66 -23.85 -8.59
C LYS A 46 -1.20 -23.81 -8.12
N GLY A 47 -0.99 -23.44 -6.86
CA GLY A 47 0.32 -23.29 -6.26
C GLY A 47 0.95 -21.92 -6.52
N LEU A 48 0.11 -20.89 -6.68
CA LEU A 48 0.54 -19.50 -6.83
C LEU A 48 1.40 -19.06 -5.64
N ARG A 49 2.53 -18.42 -5.92
CA ARG A 49 3.47 -17.96 -4.90
C ARG A 49 3.02 -16.63 -4.30
N HIS A 50 3.73 -16.20 -3.27
CA HIS A 50 3.53 -14.88 -2.67
C HIS A 50 3.59 -13.79 -3.74
N CYS A 51 2.60 -12.90 -3.74
CA CYS A 51 2.37 -11.83 -4.72
C CYS A 51 1.97 -12.27 -6.13
N GLU A 52 1.66 -13.54 -6.36
CA GLU A 52 1.09 -13.99 -7.63
C GLU A 52 -0.45 -14.03 -7.55
N GLY A 53 -1.10 -13.53 -8.61
CA GLY A 53 -2.55 -13.62 -8.82
C GLY A 53 -2.87 -14.30 -10.16
N ASP A 54 -4.09 -14.74 -10.46
CA ASP A 54 -5.40 -14.46 -9.87
C ASP A 54 -5.97 -15.65 -9.09
N CYS A 55 -5.66 -15.76 -7.80
CA CYS A 55 -6.20 -16.86 -6.99
C CYS A 55 -7.72 -16.69 -6.80
N ASN A 56 -8.49 -17.78 -6.71
CA ASN A 56 -9.92 -17.67 -6.35
C ASN A 56 -10.18 -18.10 -4.91
N LEU A 57 -9.39 -19.06 -4.43
CA LEU A 57 -9.49 -19.68 -3.12
C LEU A 57 -8.09 -19.81 -2.52
N ASP A 58 -7.98 -19.94 -1.20
CA ASP A 58 -6.70 -20.14 -0.52
C ASP A 58 -5.93 -21.37 -1.04
N GLY A 59 -6.65 -22.40 -1.48
CA GLY A 59 -6.07 -23.62 -2.04
C GLY A 59 -5.50 -23.48 -3.46
N ASP A 60 -5.65 -22.31 -4.09
CA ASP A 60 -4.96 -22.00 -5.35
C ASP A 60 -3.55 -21.44 -5.08
N CYS A 61 -3.28 -21.02 -3.85
CA CYS A 61 -1.96 -20.56 -3.42
C CYS A 61 -1.08 -21.71 -2.94
N ALA A 62 0.23 -21.48 -2.89
CA ALA A 62 1.18 -22.37 -2.23
C ALA A 62 0.90 -22.47 -0.72
N ASP A 63 1.41 -23.53 -0.09
CA ASP A 63 1.19 -23.78 1.33
C ASP A 63 1.59 -22.59 2.21
N GLY A 64 0.74 -22.29 3.19
CA GLY A 64 0.95 -21.17 4.12
C GLY A 64 0.47 -19.80 3.61
N LEU A 65 -0.02 -19.72 2.37
CA LEU A 65 -0.59 -18.51 1.79
C LEU A 65 -2.13 -18.54 1.82
N VAL A 66 -2.73 -17.37 1.63
CA VAL A 66 -4.18 -17.16 1.49
C VAL A 66 -4.44 -16.23 0.32
N CYS A 67 -5.64 -16.35 -0.24
CA CYS A 67 -6.06 -15.55 -1.36
C CYS A 67 -6.67 -14.22 -0.87
N PHE A 68 -5.90 -13.14 -0.99
CA PHE A 68 -6.35 -11.80 -0.64
C PHE A 68 -7.09 -11.17 -1.82
N ARG A 69 -8.38 -10.96 -1.62
CA ARG A 69 -9.26 -10.41 -2.65
C ARG A 69 -9.37 -8.91 -2.58
N ARG A 70 -9.06 -8.23 -3.68
CA ARG A 70 -9.09 -6.76 -3.75
C ARG A 70 -10.47 -6.32 -4.21
N ARG A 71 -11.19 -5.51 -3.43
CA ARG A 71 -12.50 -4.99 -3.88
C ARG A 71 -12.39 -3.65 -4.58
N ARG A 72 -11.48 -2.78 -4.14
CA ARG A 72 -11.37 -1.39 -4.63
C ARG A 72 -9.94 -0.93 -4.90
N GLY A 73 -9.09 -1.83 -5.38
CA GLY A 73 -7.67 -1.51 -5.60
C GLY A 73 -6.89 -1.34 -4.30
N GLU A 74 -7.35 -2.00 -3.22
CA GLU A 74 -6.65 -2.07 -1.94
C GLU A 74 -5.19 -2.49 -2.12
N ARG A 75 -4.34 -2.06 -1.19
CA ARG A 75 -2.94 -2.49 -1.20
C ARG A 75 -2.88 -3.99 -0.91
N ILE A 76 -2.09 -4.71 -1.69
CA ILE A 76 -1.77 -6.12 -1.46
C ILE A 76 -0.76 -6.19 -0.29
N PRO A 77 -1.12 -6.77 0.86
CA PRO A 77 -0.23 -6.84 2.02
C PRO A 77 1.05 -7.62 1.71
N GLY A 78 2.20 -7.08 2.13
CA GLY A 78 3.51 -7.68 1.85
C GLY A 78 3.92 -7.71 0.37
N CYS A 79 3.23 -6.98 -0.51
CA CYS A 79 3.55 -6.91 -1.94
C CYS A 79 3.60 -5.48 -2.48
N THR A 80 4.40 -5.28 -3.52
CA THR A 80 4.47 -4.05 -4.29
C THR A 80 3.18 -3.88 -5.08
N ASN A 81 2.46 -2.77 -4.85
CA ASN A 81 1.26 -2.48 -5.62
C ASN A 81 1.62 -1.77 -6.91
N ASP A 82 1.25 -2.37 -8.04
CA ASP A 82 1.43 -1.77 -9.37
C ASP A 82 0.07 -1.28 -9.92
N PRO A 83 -0.01 -0.03 -10.42
CA PRO A 83 -1.24 0.54 -10.98
C PRO A 83 -1.75 -0.17 -12.24
N ILE A 84 -0.93 -0.97 -12.90
CA ILE A 84 -1.27 -1.75 -14.11
C ILE A 84 -2.05 -3.02 -13.75
N LEU A 85 -1.98 -3.48 -12.49
CA LEU A 85 -2.67 -4.71 -12.07
C LEU A 85 -4.20 -4.58 -12.25
N PRO A 86 -4.88 -5.65 -12.71
CA PRO A 86 -6.32 -5.64 -12.82
C PRO A 86 -6.98 -5.36 -11.47
N ARG A 87 -8.01 -4.51 -11.47
CA ARG A 87 -8.70 -4.07 -10.24
C ARG A 87 -9.41 -5.20 -9.49
N GLY A 88 -9.81 -6.25 -10.21
CA GLY A 88 -10.43 -7.45 -9.66
C GLY A 88 -9.49 -8.64 -9.57
N ALA A 89 -8.18 -8.42 -9.71
CA ALA A 89 -7.22 -9.49 -9.50
C ALA A 89 -7.00 -9.73 -8.01
N ASP A 90 -7.01 -11.00 -7.65
CA ASP A 90 -6.79 -11.49 -6.31
C ASP A 90 -5.37 -12.07 -6.19
N PHE A 91 -4.73 -11.93 -5.04
CA PHE A 91 -3.31 -12.24 -4.90
C PHE A 91 -3.03 -13.12 -3.69
N CYS A 92 -2.10 -14.05 -3.86
CA CYS A 92 -1.64 -14.89 -2.76
C CYS A 92 -0.73 -14.09 -1.83
N VAL A 93 -1.10 -14.00 -0.56
CA VAL A 93 -0.33 -13.32 0.49
C VAL A 93 -0.14 -14.23 1.69
N ARG A 94 0.76 -13.86 2.59
CA ARG A 94 0.94 -14.59 3.86
C ARG A 94 -0.30 -14.44 4.75
N LYS A 95 -0.67 -15.52 5.45
CA LYS A 95 -1.81 -15.56 6.39
C LYS A 95 -1.80 -14.46 7.44
N GLU A 96 -0.63 -14.19 8.02
CA GLU A 96 -0.43 -13.17 9.04
C GLU A 96 -0.76 -11.76 8.52
N GLU A 97 -0.44 -11.48 7.26
CA GLU A 97 -0.66 -10.16 6.64
C GLU A 97 -2.13 -9.97 6.21
N HIS A 98 -2.86 -11.07 5.98
CA HIS A 98 -4.30 -11.04 5.74
C HIS A 98 -5.06 -10.76 7.04
N SER A 99 -4.68 -11.40 8.15
CA SER A 99 -5.32 -11.22 9.46
C SER A 99 -5.11 -9.83 10.07
N LEU A 100 -3.93 -9.22 9.89
CA LEU A 100 -3.66 -7.86 10.39
C LEU A 100 -4.52 -6.76 9.73
N SER A 101 -5.19 -7.05 8.60
CA SER A 101 -6.15 -6.13 7.99
C SER A 101 -7.56 -6.17 8.63
N MET A 102 -7.80 -7.09 9.56
CA MET A 102 -9.09 -7.30 10.25
C MET A 102 -9.05 -7.08 11.77
N ASP A 103 -7.88 -6.80 12.36
CA ASP A 103 -7.71 -6.56 13.81
C ASP A 103 -7.90 -5.08 14.26
N GLU A 104 -8.29 -4.16 13.36
CA GLU A 104 -8.75 -2.79 13.71
C GLU A 104 -10.27 -2.61 13.46
N LEU A 105 -11.10 -3.37 14.17
CA LEU A 105 -12.53 -3.07 14.35
C LEU A 105 -13.00 -3.34 15.78
#